data_AF-A0A0Q9Q1W4-F1
#
_entry.id   AF-A0A0Q9Q1W4-F1
#
_cell.length_a   1.000
_cell.length_b   1.000
_cell.length_c   1.000
_cell.angle_alpha   90.00
_cell.angle_beta   90.00
_cell.angle_gamma   90.00
#
_symmetry.space_group_name_H-M   'P 1'
#
loop_
_entity.id
_entity.type
_entity.pdbx_description
1 polymer ?
#
loop_
_entity_poly.entity_id
_entity_poly.type
_entity_poly.pdbx_seq_one_letter_code
_entity_poly.pdbx_strand_id
1 'polypeptide(L)'
;MPTPEEITRHHAPSEVVHVGAHPTGYVVRIEEPDPSWPQRYSELEDRITAVLGERLLAIQHIGSTSVPGLPAKPIIDIDVAVDDPTDETAYVPALESLGLVHWLTEPHWHEHRMFKMLSEPRVHVHVFGPDCLGFGMRYNTVKEPVVREIYDRMFRAAGLL
;
A
#
# COMPACT_ATOMS: atom_id res chain seq x y z
N MET A 1 -17.37 3.68 3.68
CA MET A 1 -16.21 4.43 3.13
C MET A 1 -15.88 5.55 4.09
N PRO A 2 -14.65 5.63 4.58
CA PRO A 2 -14.22 6.75 5.40
C PRO A 2 -14.27 8.06 4.61
N THR A 3 -14.69 9.10 5.30
CA THR A 3 -14.79 10.49 4.87
C THR A 3 -13.41 11.14 4.81
N PRO A 4 -13.25 12.27 4.10
CA PRO A 4 -12.00 13.03 4.15
C PRO A 4 -11.58 13.40 5.56
N GLU A 5 -12.52 13.68 6.46
CA GLU A 5 -12.25 14.00 7.86
C GLU A 5 -11.72 12.78 8.63
N GLU A 6 -12.28 11.58 8.39
CA GLU A 6 -11.74 10.33 8.94
C GLU A 6 -10.33 10.04 8.42
N ILE A 7 -10.02 10.38 7.16
CA ILE A 7 -8.68 10.18 6.56
C ILE A 7 -7.66 11.19 7.09
N THR A 8 -8.04 12.45 7.30
CA THR A 8 -7.10 13.51 7.73
C THR A 8 -7.01 13.66 9.23
N ARG A 9 -7.81 12.92 10.00
CA ARG A 9 -7.75 12.90 11.45
C ARG A 9 -6.35 12.48 11.91
N HIS A 10 -5.80 13.26 12.84
CA HIS A 10 -4.57 12.86 13.53
C HIS A 10 -4.89 11.76 14.54
N HIS A 11 -4.41 10.55 14.28
CA HIS A 11 -4.51 9.41 15.18
C HIS A 11 -3.48 9.51 16.31
N ALA A 12 -3.88 9.16 17.53
CA ALA A 12 -2.94 9.09 18.64
C ALA A 12 -1.95 7.94 18.40
N PRO A 13 -0.66 8.06 18.78
CA PRO A 13 0.32 6.99 18.58
C PRO A 13 -0.06 5.65 19.24
N SER A 14 -0.94 5.66 20.25
CA SER A 14 -1.46 4.47 20.93
C SER A 14 -2.48 3.67 20.10
N GLU A 15 -2.97 4.23 18.99
CA GLU A 15 -3.95 3.57 18.10
C GLU A 15 -3.27 2.61 17.10
N VAL A 16 -1.93 2.68 16.99
CA VAL A 16 -1.11 1.86 16.10
C VAL A 16 -0.25 0.91 16.94
N VAL A 17 -0.35 -0.40 16.68
CA VAL A 17 0.49 -1.39 17.33
C VAL A 17 1.60 -1.82 16.37
N HIS A 18 2.84 -1.43 16.66
CA HIS A 18 4.00 -1.88 15.90
C HIS A 18 4.38 -3.32 16.27
N VAL A 19 4.54 -4.18 15.28
CA VAL A 19 4.83 -5.62 15.46
C VAL A 19 6.34 -5.90 15.64
N GLY A 20 7.16 -4.85 15.76
CA GLY A 20 8.58 -4.93 16.10
C GLY A 20 9.33 -3.63 15.86
N ALA A 21 10.63 -3.61 16.18
CA ALA A 21 11.54 -2.53 15.79
C ALA A 21 12.29 -2.92 14.52
N HIS A 22 11.98 -2.25 13.42
CA HIS A 22 12.61 -2.53 12.13
C HIS A 22 13.29 -1.25 11.63
N PRO A 23 14.62 -1.13 11.75
CA PRO A 23 15.31 0.04 11.23
C PRO A 23 15.17 0.09 9.71
N THR A 24 14.58 1.17 9.19
CA THR A 24 14.55 1.41 7.75
C THR A 24 15.62 2.43 7.40
N GLY A 25 16.78 1.95 6.95
CA GLY A 25 17.89 2.79 6.47
C GLY A 25 17.63 3.41 5.09
N TYR A 26 16.41 3.91 4.83
CA TYR A 26 16.01 4.40 3.51
C TYR A 26 16.04 5.91 3.41
N VAL A 27 16.73 6.41 2.40
CA VAL A 27 16.62 7.80 1.97
C VAL A 27 15.40 7.92 1.07
N VAL A 28 14.39 8.65 1.55
CA VAL A 28 13.19 8.95 0.76
C VAL A 28 13.58 9.76 -0.48
N ARG A 29 13.35 9.21 -1.66
CA ARG A 29 13.51 9.88 -2.96
C ARG A 29 12.28 9.69 -3.84
N ILE A 30 12.04 10.65 -4.71
CA ILE A 30 11.05 10.57 -5.80
C ILE A 30 11.83 10.26 -7.08
N GLU A 31 11.35 9.28 -7.84
CA GLU A 31 11.89 8.87 -9.13
C GLU A 31 10.91 9.22 -10.24
N GLU A 32 11.44 9.43 -11.45
CA GLU A 32 10.64 9.56 -12.66
C GLU A 32 9.80 8.29 -12.89
N PRO A 33 8.68 8.39 -13.62
CA PRO A 33 7.80 7.25 -13.86
C PRO A 33 8.56 6.07 -14.50
N ASP A 34 8.56 4.92 -13.82
CA ASP A 34 9.21 3.70 -14.33
C ASP A 34 8.14 2.80 -15.01
N PRO A 35 8.27 2.53 -16.32
CA PRO A 35 7.29 1.71 -17.04
C PRO A 35 7.26 0.24 -16.58
N SER A 36 8.22 -0.21 -15.76
CA SER A 36 8.24 -1.57 -15.20
C SER A 36 7.38 -1.73 -13.94
N TRP A 37 6.87 -0.66 -13.32
CA TRP A 37 6.03 -0.78 -12.12
C TRP A 37 4.79 -1.67 -12.28
N PRO A 38 4.01 -1.58 -13.38
CA PRO A 38 2.86 -2.48 -13.57
C PRO A 38 3.27 -3.95 -13.67
N GLN A 39 4.41 -4.24 -14.31
CA GLN A 39 4.92 -5.61 -14.42
C GLN A 39 5.39 -6.14 -13.06
N ARG A 40 6.11 -5.31 -12.28
CA ARG A 40 6.51 -5.67 -10.90
C ARG A 40 5.30 -5.94 -10.02
N TYR A 41 4.23 -5.14 -10.14
CA TYR A 41 2.98 -5.41 -9.46
C TYR A 41 2.39 -6.76 -9.87
N SER A 42 2.27 -7.04 -11.17
CA SER A 42 1.71 -8.30 -11.68
C SER A 42 2.47 -9.52 -11.14
N GLU A 43 3.79 -9.47 -11.05
CA GLU A 43 4.61 -10.54 -10.46
C GLU A 43 4.36 -10.71 -8.95
N LEU A 44 4.12 -9.62 -8.22
CA LEU A 44 3.78 -9.66 -6.80
C LEU A 44 2.35 -10.17 -6.58
N GLU A 45 1.41 -9.77 -7.44
CA GLU A 45 0.03 -10.23 -7.45
C GLU A 45 -0.05 -11.74 -7.61
N ASP A 46 0.67 -12.31 -8.58
CA ASP A 46 0.75 -13.76 -8.79
C ASP A 46 1.30 -14.48 -7.55
N ARG A 47 2.38 -13.97 -6.96
CA ARG A 47 3.02 -14.56 -5.78
C ARG A 47 2.12 -14.51 -4.54
N ILE A 48 1.47 -13.37 -4.30
CA ILE A 48 0.56 -13.18 -3.16
C ILE A 48 -0.68 -14.07 -3.33
N THR A 49 -1.25 -14.10 -4.54
CA THR A 49 -2.38 -14.96 -4.88
C THR A 49 -2.05 -16.43 -4.65
N ALA A 50 -0.86 -16.89 -5.04
CA ALA A 50 -0.43 -18.26 -4.86
C ALA A 50 -0.32 -18.68 -3.38
N VAL A 51 0.22 -17.81 -2.50
CA VAL A 51 0.39 -18.16 -1.07
C VAL A 51 -0.90 -18.01 -0.26
N LEU A 52 -1.75 -17.05 -0.62
CA LEU A 52 -3.02 -16.83 0.06
C LEU A 52 -4.11 -17.82 -0.39
N GLY A 53 -4.12 -18.21 -1.66
CA GLY A 53 -5.09 -19.16 -2.21
C GLY A 53 -6.53 -18.68 -2.00
N GLU A 54 -7.39 -19.58 -1.52
CA GLU A 54 -8.83 -19.30 -1.29
C GLU A 54 -9.09 -18.22 -0.23
N ARG A 55 -8.08 -17.85 0.58
CA ARG A 55 -8.20 -16.75 1.56
C ARG A 55 -8.19 -15.37 0.91
N LEU A 56 -7.69 -15.26 -0.32
CA LEU A 56 -7.64 -13.99 -1.03
C LEU A 56 -9.01 -13.67 -1.64
N LEU A 57 -9.65 -12.63 -1.13
CA LEU A 57 -10.92 -12.13 -1.67
C LEU A 57 -10.71 -11.11 -2.80
N ALA A 58 -9.69 -10.26 -2.68
CA ALA A 58 -9.30 -9.32 -3.71
C ALA A 58 -7.85 -8.85 -3.52
N ILE A 59 -7.22 -8.45 -4.62
CA ILE A 59 -5.88 -7.86 -4.66
C ILE A 59 -5.86 -6.74 -5.70
N GLN A 60 -5.20 -5.62 -5.37
CA GLN A 60 -5.19 -4.42 -6.21
C GLN A 60 -3.88 -3.64 -6.11
N HIS A 61 -3.40 -3.10 -7.24
CA HIS A 61 -2.30 -2.14 -7.28
C HIS A 61 -2.80 -0.75 -6.86
N ILE A 62 -2.25 -0.22 -5.77
CA ILE A 62 -2.61 1.08 -5.25
C ILE A 62 -1.41 2.04 -5.21
N GLY A 63 -1.66 3.29 -4.82
CA GLY A 63 -0.60 4.27 -4.62
C GLY A 63 -0.13 4.91 -5.93
N SER A 64 0.92 5.73 -5.84
CA SER A 64 1.37 6.52 -6.99
C SER A 64 2.00 5.68 -8.11
N THR A 65 2.58 4.52 -7.78
CA THR A 65 3.20 3.62 -8.77
C THR A 65 2.18 2.87 -9.63
N SER A 66 0.89 2.86 -9.24
CA SER A 66 -0.20 2.33 -10.06
C SER A 66 -0.74 3.36 -11.06
N VAL A 67 -0.30 4.62 -11.00
CA VAL A 67 -0.77 5.72 -11.86
C VAL A 67 0.25 5.94 -12.99
N PRO A 68 -0.10 5.65 -14.25
CA PRO A 68 0.83 5.79 -15.37
C PRO A 68 1.38 7.22 -15.51
N GLY A 69 2.70 7.33 -15.68
CA GLY A 69 3.38 8.61 -15.94
C GLY A 69 3.50 9.53 -14.73
N LEU A 70 3.26 9.05 -13.51
CA LEU A 70 3.39 9.86 -12.29
C LEU A 70 4.73 9.59 -11.58
N PRO A 71 5.58 10.61 -11.32
CA PRO A 71 6.78 10.42 -10.51
C PRO A 71 6.39 10.01 -9.09
N ALA A 72 7.14 9.08 -8.50
CA ALA A 72 6.75 8.47 -7.22
C ALA A 72 7.96 7.98 -6.44
N LYS A 73 7.74 7.64 -5.16
CA LYS A 73 8.68 6.76 -4.46
C LYS A 73 8.60 5.39 -5.14
N PRO A 74 9.72 4.70 -5.41
CA PRO A 74 9.73 3.39 -6.08
C PRO A 74 9.27 2.28 -5.13
N ILE A 75 8.03 2.36 -4.66
CA ILE A 75 7.39 1.42 -3.74
C ILE A 75 6.12 0.93 -4.40
N ILE A 76 5.96 -0.38 -4.50
CA ILE A 76 4.70 -0.98 -4.96
C ILE A 76 3.79 -1.11 -3.74
N ASP A 77 2.71 -0.35 -3.69
CA ASP A 77 1.68 -0.45 -2.66
C ASP A 77 0.55 -1.36 -3.17
N ILE A 78 0.14 -2.33 -2.36
CA ILE A 78 -0.84 -3.35 -2.73
C ILE A 78 -1.91 -3.41 -1.64
N ASP A 79 -3.18 -3.38 -2.05
CA ASP A 79 -4.31 -3.69 -1.18
C ASP A 79 -4.69 -5.16 -1.35
N VAL A 80 -4.88 -5.85 -0.23
CA VAL A 80 -5.35 -7.24 -0.14
C VAL A 80 -6.58 -7.28 0.77
N ALA A 81 -7.60 -8.02 0.35
CA ALA A 81 -8.75 -8.33 1.19
C ALA A 81 -8.77 -9.81 1.55
N VAL A 82 -8.99 -10.10 2.84
CA VAL A 82 -9.23 -11.44 3.40
C VAL A 82 -10.57 -11.45 4.15
N ASP A 83 -11.06 -12.63 4.54
CA ASP A 83 -12.36 -12.75 5.22
C ASP A 83 -12.37 -12.09 6.60
N ASP A 84 -11.35 -12.38 7.41
CA ASP A 84 -11.14 -11.75 8.72
C ASP A 84 -9.68 -11.30 8.86
N PRO A 85 -9.37 -10.00 8.78
CA PRO A 85 -8.01 -9.52 8.95
C PRO A 85 -7.50 -9.74 10.38
N THR A 86 -8.36 -9.98 11.37
CA THR A 86 -7.97 -10.26 12.75
C THR A 86 -7.49 -11.70 12.97
N ASP A 87 -7.87 -12.64 12.10
CA ASP A 87 -7.32 -14.00 12.08
C ASP A 87 -5.95 -14.03 11.38
N GLU A 88 -4.98 -13.39 12.02
CA GLU A 88 -3.61 -13.30 11.53
C GLU A 88 -2.98 -14.70 11.32
N THR A 89 -3.40 -15.71 12.08
CA THR A 89 -2.88 -17.07 11.95
C THR A 89 -3.22 -17.70 10.60
N ALA A 90 -4.30 -17.26 9.94
CA ALA A 90 -4.74 -17.79 8.67
C ALA A 90 -3.89 -17.31 7.47
N TYR A 91 -3.27 -16.12 7.54
CA TYR A 91 -2.62 -15.50 6.37
C TYR A 91 -1.23 -14.93 6.62
N VAL A 92 -0.88 -14.53 7.86
CA VAL A 92 0.42 -13.91 8.16
C VAL A 92 1.59 -14.82 7.79
N PRO A 93 1.62 -16.11 8.17
CA PRO A 93 2.73 -17.00 7.79
C PRO A 93 2.91 -17.13 6.28
N ALA A 94 1.81 -17.07 5.51
CA ALA A 94 1.85 -17.13 4.06
C ALA A 94 2.48 -15.88 3.46
N LEU A 95 2.12 -14.69 3.93
CA LEU A 95 2.75 -13.43 3.50
C LEU A 95 4.22 -13.37 3.93
N GLU A 96 4.54 -13.76 5.16
CA GLU A 96 5.92 -13.80 5.66
C GLU A 96 6.83 -14.73 4.84
N SER A 97 6.27 -15.83 4.30
CA SER A 97 7.01 -16.73 3.41
C SER A 97 7.54 -16.05 2.12
N LEU A 98 6.96 -14.90 1.74
CA LEU A 98 7.41 -14.08 0.61
C LEU A 98 8.54 -13.09 0.99
N GLY A 99 8.97 -13.07 2.25
CA GLY A 99 9.90 -12.08 2.80
C GLY A 99 9.25 -10.77 3.22
N LEU A 100 7.91 -10.74 3.31
CA LEU A 100 7.19 -9.62 3.90
C LEU A 100 7.30 -9.69 5.42
N VAL A 101 7.37 -8.53 6.06
CA VAL A 101 7.43 -8.41 7.50
C VAL A 101 6.15 -7.75 7.99
N HIS A 102 5.44 -8.37 8.93
CA HIS A 102 4.30 -7.75 9.58
C HIS A 102 4.79 -6.53 10.38
N TRP A 103 4.37 -5.34 9.95
CA TRP A 103 4.97 -4.08 10.40
C TRP A 103 4.14 -3.40 11.50
N LEU A 104 2.83 -3.27 11.27
CA LEU A 104 1.91 -2.69 12.24
C LEU A 104 0.49 -3.22 12.05
N THR A 105 -0.30 -3.10 13.11
CA THR A 105 -1.75 -3.30 13.10
C THR A 105 -2.45 -2.01 13.55
N GLU A 106 -3.62 -1.74 12.97
CA GLU A 106 -4.47 -0.59 13.30
C GLU A 106 -5.91 -1.08 13.53
N PRO A 107 -6.22 -1.67 14.70
CA PRO A 107 -7.55 -2.22 14.97
C PRO A 107 -8.67 -1.17 14.81
N HIS A 108 -8.38 0.08 15.16
CA HIS A 108 -9.33 1.18 15.08
C HIS A 108 -9.52 1.74 13.66
N TRP A 109 -8.70 1.32 12.70
CA TRP A 109 -8.78 1.73 11.30
C TRP A 109 -9.11 0.51 10.45
N HIS A 110 -10.38 0.12 10.45
CA HIS A 110 -10.89 -0.98 9.64
C HIS A 110 -10.11 -2.29 9.81
N GLU A 111 -9.60 -2.55 11.01
CA GLU A 111 -8.85 -3.77 11.28
C GLU A 111 -7.67 -3.95 10.29
N HIS A 112 -6.97 -2.86 9.99
CA HIS A 112 -5.89 -2.85 9.01
C HIS A 112 -4.62 -3.52 9.53
N ARG A 113 -3.97 -4.31 8.68
CA ARG A 113 -2.61 -4.83 8.90
C ARG A 113 -1.70 -4.40 7.78
N MET A 114 -0.49 -3.97 8.13
CA MET A 114 0.49 -3.49 7.18
C MET A 114 1.70 -4.42 7.15
N PHE A 115 2.08 -4.85 5.96
CA PHE A 115 3.28 -5.63 5.71
C PHE A 115 4.24 -4.85 4.85
N LYS A 116 5.54 -5.08 5.06
CA LYS A 116 6.60 -4.44 4.27
C LYS A 116 7.64 -5.43 3.81
N MET A 117 8.07 -5.30 2.57
CA MET A 117 9.36 -5.86 2.13
C MET A 117 10.44 -4.83 2.44
N LEU A 118 11.37 -5.18 3.33
CA LEU A 118 12.41 -4.27 3.81
C LEU A 118 13.61 -4.17 2.85
N SER A 119 13.77 -5.15 1.97
CA SER A 119 14.73 -5.16 0.87
C SER A 119 14.13 -4.59 -0.42
N GLU A 120 14.97 -4.31 -1.41
CA GLU A 120 14.49 -4.00 -2.76
C GLU A 120 14.01 -5.27 -3.49
N PRO A 121 12.93 -5.20 -4.30
CA PRO A 121 12.06 -4.04 -4.47
C PRO A 121 11.21 -3.80 -3.22
N ARG A 122 11.04 -2.53 -2.83
CA ARG A 122 10.17 -2.18 -1.71
C ARG A 122 8.71 -2.39 -2.05
N VAL A 123 8.04 -3.13 -1.17
CA VAL A 123 6.63 -3.45 -1.30
C VAL A 123 5.94 -3.14 0.01
N HIS A 124 4.75 -2.56 -0.09
CA HIS A 124 3.81 -2.42 1.00
C HIS A 124 2.58 -3.25 0.67
N VAL A 125 2.14 -4.07 1.61
CA VAL A 125 0.87 -4.80 1.48
C VAL A 125 -0.03 -4.40 2.63
N HIS A 126 -1.16 -3.82 2.29
CA HIS A 126 -2.21 -3.44 3.20
C HIS A 126 -3.28 -4.53 3.19
N VAL A 127 -3.59 -5.10 4.35
CA VAL A 127 -4.59 -6.16 4.49
C VAL A 127 -5.81 -5.61 5.23
N PHE A 128 -6.98 -5.82 4.64
CA PHE A 128 -8.28 -5.40 5.17
C PHE A 128 -9.32 -6.53 5.08
N GLY A 129 -10.48 -6.31 5.72
CA GLY A 129 -11.67 -7.16 5.60
C GLY A 129 -12.54 -6.85 4.37
N PRO A 130 -13.61 -7.64 4.15
CA PRO A 130 -14.49 -7.54 2.97
C PRO A 130 -15.21 -6.19 2.84
N ASP A 131 -15.45 -5.53 3.98
CA ASP A 131 -16.07 -4.21 4.11
C ASP A 131 -15.21 -3.07 3.54
N CYS A 132 -13.94 -3.32 3.25
CA CYS A 132 -13.02 -2.40 2.58
C CYS A 132 -12.74 -2.74 1.11
N LEU A 133 -13.45 -3.71 0.52
CA LEU A 133 -13.28 -4.07 -0.88
C LEU A 133 -13.45 -2.85 -1.81
N GLY A 134 -12.46 -2.61 -2.67
CA GLY A 134 -12.44 -1.49 -3.62
C GLY A 134 -12.09 -0.13 -3.00
N PHE A 135 -11.67 -0.09 -1.74
CA PHE A 135 -11.21 1.14 -1.09
C PHE A 135 -10.00 1.74 -1.83
N GLY A 136 -8.99 0.92 -2.13
CA GLY A 136 -7.80 1.31 -2.90
C GLY A 136 -8.07 1.88 -4.28
N MET A 137 -8.90 1.23 -5.10
CA MET A 137 -9.25 1.75 -6.44
C MET A 137 -9.95 3.10 -6.39
N ARG A 138 -10.87 3.31 -5.43
CA ARG A 138 -11.53 4.62 -5.26
C ARG A 138 -10.53 5.68 -4.80
N TYR A 139 -9.63 5.32 -3.88
CA TYR A 139 -8.56 6.22 -3.45
C TYR A 139 -7.70 6.67 -4.64
N ASN A 140 -7.25 5.75 -5.48
CA ASN A 140 -6.48 6.08 -6.69
C ASN A 140 -7.23 7.01 -7.64
N THR A 141 -8.49 6.67 -7.97
CA THR A 141 -9.32 7.42 -8.92
C THR A 141 -9.57 8.86 -8.45
N VAL A 142 -9.81 9.05 -7.15
CA VAL A 142 -10.05 10.38 -6.57
C VAL A 142 -8.76 11.19 -6.42
N LYS A 143 -7.65 10.51 -6.08
CA LYS A 143 -6.36 11.15 -5.82
C LYS A 143 -5.65 11.58 -7.09
N GLU A 144 -5.76 10.81 -8.17
CA GLU A 144 -4.99 11.02 -9.39
C GLU A 144 -5.08 12.46 -9.94
N PRO A 145 -6.28 13.06 -10.15
CA PRO A 145 -6.38 14.42 -10.68
C PRO A 145 -5.68 15.45 -9.79
N VAL A 146 -5.86 15.34 -8.47
CA VAL A 146 -5.29 16.25 -7.47
C VAL A 146 -3.77 16.13 -7.43
N VAL A 147 -3.25 14.90 -7.44
CA VAL A 147 -1.81 14.67 -7.43
C VAL A 147 -1.17 15.16 -8.72
N ARG A 148 -1.79 14.91 -9.88
CA ARG A 148 -1.31 15.47 -11.15
C ARG A 148 -1.28 16.99 -11.12
N GLU A 149 -2.28 17.65 -10.55
CA GLU A 149 -2.29 19.11 -10.40
C GLU A 149 -1.17 19.60 -9.47
N ILE A 150 -0.94 18.93 -8.33
CA ILE A 150 0.16 19.26 -7.42
C ILE A 150 1.51 19.14 -8.14
N TYR A 151 1.72 18.04 -8.86
CA TYR A 151 2.96 17.81 -9.60
C TYR A 151 3.14 18.84 -10.72
N ASP A 152 2.13 19.11 -11.56
CA ASP A 152 2.21 20.14 -12.59
C ASP A 152 2.58 21.51 -11.99
N ARG A 153 1.92 21.91 -10.89
CA ARG A 153 2.27 23.16 -10.19
C ARG A 153 3.71 23.17 -9.68
N MET A 154 4.16 22.09 -9.05
CA MET A 154 5.51 22.00 -8.48
C MET A 154 6.59 22.01 -9.57
N PHE A 155 6.39 21.25 -10.64
CA PHE A 155 7.35 21.18 -11.74
C PHE A 155 7.42 22.50 -12.53
N ARG A 156 6.29 23.18 -12.76
CA ARG A 156 6.26 24.54 -13.33
C ARG A 156 6.95 25.55 -12.43
N ALA A 157 6.68 25.53 -11.12
CA ALA A 157 7.33 26.42 -10.17
C ALA A 157 8.85 26.21 -10.11
N ALA A 158 9.31 24.98 -10.39
CA ALA A 158 10.72 24.64 -10.50
C ALA A 158 11.33 24.91 -11.90
N GLY A 159 10.54 25.37 -12.87
CA GLY A 159 11.00 25.65 -14.24
C GLY A 159 11.29 24.40 -15.09
N LEU A 160 10.69 23.26 -14.74
CA LEU A 160 10.88 21.97 -15.40
C LEU A 160 9.81 21.67 -16.47
N LEU A 161 8.76 22.49 -16.54
CA LEU A 161 7.64 22.47 -17.50
C LEU A 161 7.26 23.91 -17.88
#